data_AF-A0A7Y1TWA3-F1
#
_entry.id   AF-A0A7Y1TWA3-F1
#
_cell.length_a   1.000
_cell.length_b   1.000
_cell.length_c   1.000
_cell.angle_alpha   90.00
_cell.angle_beta   90.00
_cell.angle_gamma   90.00
#
_symmetry.space_group_name_H-M   'P 1'
#
loop_
_entity.id
_entity.type
_entity.pdbx_description
1 polymer ?
#
loop_
_entity_poly.entity_id
_entity_poly.type
_entity_poly.pdbx_seq_one_letter_code
_entity_poly.pdbx_strand_id
1 'polypeptide(L)'
;MESTPEARARKRAKAYYGLMWHIGTFVVVNAFLWFIDINGGNGLDWAYWTTIPWGVALGFHTLSYFIDSSGMTERKYEKFLETEKQRAPQDH
;
A
#
# COMPACT_ATOMS: atom_id res chain seq x y z
N MET A 1 -12.09 13.14 17.12
CA MET A 1 -11.70 14.28 16.28
C MET A 1 -12.40 14.09 14.95
N GLU A 2 -13.39 14.91 14.60
CA GLU A 2 -14.05 14.80 13.30
C GLU A 2 -12.98 14.86 12.20
N SER A 3 -12.87 13.81 11.39
CA SER A 3 -12.10 13.91 10.17
C SER A 3 -12.86 14.87 9.25
N THR A 4 -12.42 16.12 9.13
CA THR A 4 -13.04 17.04 8.18
C THR A 4 -13.01 16.41 6.78
N PRO A 5 -13.97 16.70 5.88
CA PRO A 5 -13.93 16.22 4.50
C PRO A 5 -12.57 16.45 3.83
N GLU A 6 -11.92 17.57 4.15
CA GLU A 6 -10.56 17.92 3.73
C GLU A 6 -9.49 16.96 4.25
N ALA A 7 -9.53 16.59 5.54
CA ALA A 7 -8.59 15.64 6.12
C ALA A 7 -8.71 14.24 5.46
N ARG A 8 -9.94 13.79 5.17
CA ARG A 8 -10.17 12.53 4.45
C ARG A 8 -9.67 12.60 3.00
N ALA A 9 -9.95 13.70 2.31
CA ALA A 9 -9.46 13.93 0.95
C ALA A 9 -7.92 13.92 0.90
N ARG A 10 -7.26 14.61 1.84
CA ARG A 10 -5.80 14.64 1.95
C ARG A 10 -5.20 13.27 2.25
N LYS A 11 -5.81 12.48 3.15
CA LYS A 11 -5.36 11.10 3.43
C LYS A 11 -5.42 10.23 2.19
N ARG A 12 -6.55 10.26 1.45
CA ARG A 12 -6.74 9.51 0.20
C ARG A 12 -5.73 9.92 -0.87
N ALA A 13 -5.52 11.22 -1.06
CA ALA A 13 -4.54 11.73 -2.01
C ALA A 13 -3.12 11.25 -1.66
N LYS A 14 -2.71 11.36 -0.39
CA LYS A 14 -1.39 10.89 0.05
C LYS A 14 -1.20 9.38 -0.18
N ALA A 15 -2.22 8.58 0.14
CA ALA A 15 -2.18 7.15 -0.07
C ALA A 15 -2.08 6.78 -1.56
N TYR A 16 -2.81 7.50 -2.42
CA TYR A 16 -2.75 7.34 -3.88
C TYR A 16 -1.36 7.69 -4.43
N TYR A 17 -0.82 8.85 -4.07
CA TYR A 17 0.53 9.26 -4.48
C TYR A 17 1.60 8.27 -3.99
N GLY A 18 1.45 7.77 -2.76
CA GLY A 18 2.31 6.72 -2.23
C GLY A 18 2.29 5.47 -3.11
N LEU A 19 1.10 4.98 -3.47
CA LEU A 19 0.96 3.82 -4.36
C LEU A 19 1.59 4.09 -5.75
N MET A 20 1.31 5.26 -6.35
CA MET A 20 1.87 5.65 -7.66
C MET A 20 3.40 5.70 -7.64
N TRP A 21 3.99 6.17 -6.54
CA TRP A 21 5.45 6.17 -6.38
C TRP A 21 6.06 4.77 -6.40
N HIS A 22 5.42 3.82 -5.72
CA HIS A 22 5.87 2.42 -5.71
C HIS A 22 5.72 1.77 -7.09
N ILE A 23 4.60 2.03 -7.79
CA ILE A 23 4.39 1.55 -9.17
C ILE A 23 5.44 2.15 -10.11
N GLY A 24 5.66 3.46 -10.05
CA GLY A 24 6.66 4.14 -10.88
C GLY A 24 8.06 3.60 -10.64
N THR A 25 8.46 3.46 -9.37
CA THR A 25 9.75 2.86 -8.99
C THR A 25 9.86 1.44 -9.51
N PHE A 26 8.83 0.62 -9.33
CA PHE A 26 8.79 -0.76 -9.83
C PHE A 26 9.02 -0.81 -11.34
N VAL A 27 8.30 0.00 -12.12
CA VAL A 27 8.42 0.01 -13.58
C VAL A 27 9.80 0.47 -14.02
N VAL A 28 10.28 1.61 -13.52
CA VAL A 28 11.55 2.21 -13.95
C VAL A 28 12.73 1.31 -13.60
N VAL A 29 12.79 0.82 -12.35
CA VAL A 29 13.89 -0.04 -11.90
C VAL A 29 13.87 -1.37 -12.64
N ASN A 30 12.72 -2.04 -12.74
CA ASN A 30 12.67 -3.33 -13.44
C ASN A 30 12.96 -3.17 -14.93
N ALA A 31 12.43 -2.14 -15.61
CA ALA A 31 12.77 -1.89 -17.01
C ALA A 31 14.29 -1.75 -17.21
N PHE A 32 14.98 -1.09 -16.28
CA PHE A 32 16.43 -0.97 -16.29
C PHE A 32 17.15 -2.30 -16.02
N LEU A 33 16.69 -3.10 -15.03
CA LEU A 33 17.27 -4.42 -14.75
C LEU A 33 17.10 -5.38 -15.93
N TRP A 34 15.91 -5.43 -16.53
CA TRP A 34 15.63 -6.24 -17.72
C TRP A 34 16.46 -5.78 -18.92
N PHE A 35 16.67 -4.48 -19.08
CA PHE A 35 17.59 -3.95 -20.10
C PHE A 35 19.02 -4.47 -19.88
N ILE A 36 19.53 -4.47 -18.65
CA ILE A 36 20.87 -5.01 -18.36
C ILE A 36 20.93 -6.52 -18.59
N ASP A 37 19.95 -7.29 -18.10
CA ASP A 37 19.89 -8.74 -18.23
C ASP A 37 19.94 -9.18 -19.70
N ILE A 38 19.08 -8.57 -20.54
CA ILE A 38 19.00 -8.89 -21.96
C ILE A 38 20.28 -8.50 -22.73
N ASN A 39 20.87 -7.33 -22.42
CA ASN A 39 22.05 -6.83 -23.15
C ASN A 39 23.38 -7.37 -22.59
N GLY A 40 23.39 -7.93 -21.37
CA GLY A 40 24.58 -8.40 -20.67
C GLY A 40 25.09 -9.78 -21.10
N GLY A 41 24.27 -10.58 -21.80
CA GLY A 41 24.63 -11.89 -22.35
C GLY A 41 23.85 -13.07 -21.72
N ASN A 42 23.76 -14.18 -22.47
CA ASN A 42 22.98 -15.42 -22.25
C ASN A 42 21.44 -15.33 -22.12
N GLY A 43 20.85 -14.16 -21.89
CA GLY A 43 19.40 -13.95 -22.01
C GLY A 43 18.73 -13.55 -20.70
N LEU A 44 17.63 -14.23 -20.34
CA LEU A 44 16.88 -13.95 -19.11
C LEU A 44 17.43 -14.79 -17.96
N ASP A 45 18.45 -14.28 -17.28
CA ASP A 45 19.19 -15.04 -16.29
C ASP A 45 18.78 -14.68 -14.85
N TRP A 46 18.55 -13.39 -14.56
CA TRP A 46 18.35 -12.97 -13.17
C TRP A 46 17.30 -11.87 -12.94
N ALA A 47 16.89 -11.10 -13.96
CA ALA A 47 15.95 -9.99 -13.73
C ALA A 47 14.60 -10.48 -13.19
N TYR A 48 14.10 -11.61 -13.68
CA TYR A 48 12.84 -12.20 -13.24
C TYR A 48 12.82 -12.59 -11.76
N TRP A 49 13.96 -13.02 -11.20
CA TRP A 49 14.10 -13.32 -9.77
C TRP A 49 13.91 -12.07 -8.90
N THR A 50 14.21 -10.88 -9.45
CA THR A 50 13.97 -9.60 -8.77
C THR A 50 12.54 -9.12 -8.99
N THR A 51 12.03 -9.20 -10.23
CA THR A 51 10.71 -8.67 -10.59
C THR A 51 9.56 -9.42 -9.92
N ILE A 52 9.64 -10.75 -9.79
CA ILE A 52 8.52 -11.56 -9.26
C ILE A 52 8.23 -11.22 -7.78
N PRO A 53 9.20 -11.31 -6.84
CA PRO A 53 8.94 -10.96 -5.43
C PRO A 53 8.55 -9.49 -5.25
N TRP A 54 9.17 -8.57 -6.00
CA TRP A 54 8.79 -7.16 -5.97
C TRP A 54 7.37 -6.91 -6.49
N GLY A 55 6.96 -7.64 -7.53
CA GLY A 55 5.60 -7.59 -8.06
C GLY A 55 4.58 -8.05 -7.03
N VAL A 56 4.90 -9.11 -6.28
CA VAL A 56 4.07 -9.58 -5.15
C VAL A 56 3.97 -8.50 -4.06
N ALA A 57 5.08 -7.89 -3.66
CA ALA A 57 5.09 -6.80 -2.68
C ALA A 57 4.23 -5.60 -3.13
N LEU A 58 4.34 -5.21 -4.42
CA LEU A 58 3.51 -4.17 -5.01
C LEU A 58 2.02 -4.54 -5.01
N GLY A 59 1.70 -5.81 -5.24
CA GLY A 59 0.35 -6.37 -5.12
C GLY A 59 -0.21 -6.18 -3.70
N PHE A 60 0.58 -6.48 -2.67
CA PHE A 60 0.17 -6.24 -1.27
C PHE A 60 -0.04 -4.75 -0.96
N HIS A 61 0.83 -3.86 -1.46
CA HIS A 61 0.64 -2.42 -1.30
C HIS A 61 -0.66 -1.93 -1.96
N THR A 62 -0.94 -2.43 -3.16
CA THR A 62 -2.18 -2.11 -3.89
C THR A 62 -3.41 -2.60 -3.13
N LEU A 63 -3.38 -3.84 -2.63
CA LEU A 63 -4.48 -4.40 -1.84
C LEU A 63 -4.71 -3.61 -0.54
N SER A 64 -3.63 -3.21 0.15
CA SER A 64 -3.70 -2.37 1.35
C SER A 64 -4.37 -1.02 1.05
N TYR A 65 -4.01 -0.37 -0.07
CA TYR A 65 -4.65 0.88 -0.50
C TYR A 65 -6.16 0.69 -0.75
N PHE A 66 -6.56 -0.38 -1.42
CA PHE A 66 -7.98 -0.66 -1.67
C PHE A 66 -8.76 -0.89 -0.36
N ILE A 67 -8.21 -1.67 0.57
CA ILE A 67 -8.82 -1.92 1.88
C ILE A 67 -9.00 -0.59 2.64
N ASP A 68 -7.99 0.27 2.68
CA ASP A 68 -8.08 1.56 3.38
C ASP A 68 -9.06 2.52 2.68
N SER A 69 -9.11 2.50 1.34
CA SER A 69 -10.03 3.32 0.56
C SER A 69 -11.51 2.94 0.74
N SER A 70 -11.80 1.66 1.02
CA SER A 70 -13.15 1.12 1.18
C SER A 70 -13.86 1.57 2.47
N GLY A 71 -13.16 2.30 3.37
CA GLY A 71 -13.68 2.69 4.68
C GLY A 71 -13.75 1.54 5.68
N MET A 72 -13.27 0.34 5.32
CA MET A 72 -13.22 -0.82 6.21
C MET A 72 -12.35 -0.56 7.44
N THR A 73 -11.21 0.14 7.28
CA THR A 73 -10.33 0.52 8.39
C THR A 73 -11.06 1.41 9.40
N GLU A 74 -11.79 2.42 8.92
CA GLU A 74 -12.53 3.36 9.76
C GLU A 74 -13.63 2.65 10.55
N ARG A 75 -14.43 1.80 9.87
CA ARG A 75 -15.48 1.00 10.52
C ARG A 75 -14.93 0.07 11.59
N LYS A 76 -13.78 -0.57 11.34
CA LYS A 76 -13.12 -1.42 12.35
C LYS A 76 -12.62 -0.58 13.52
N TYR A 77 -12.03 0.58 13.25
CA TYR A 77 -11.56 1.51 14.29
C TYR A 77 -12.71 1.96 15.20
N GLU A 78 -13.83 2.40 14.63
CA GLU A 78 -15.03 2.78 15.39
C GLU A 78 -15.52 1.63 16.27
N LYS A 79 -15.61 0.41 15.71
CA LYS A 79 -16.03 -0.78 16.45
C LYS A 79 -15.10 -1.11 17.64
N PHE A 80 -13.78 -1.00 17.45
CA PHE A 80 -12.82 -1.21 18.55
C PHE A 80 -12.95 -0.10 19.61
N LEU A 81 -13.11 1.15 19.19
CA LEU A 81 -13.30 2.27 20.11
C LEU A 81 -14.57 2.12 20.96
N GLU A 82 -15.68 1.70 20.35
CA GLU A 82 -16.92 1.39 21.06
C GLU A 82 -16.74 0.23 22.05
N THR A 83 -16.05 -0.84 21.64
CA THR A 83 -15.77 -1.98 22.50
C THR A 83 -14.94 -1.57 23.71
N GLU A 84 -13.91 -0.75 23.53
CA GLU A 84 -13.05 -0.25 24.62
C GLU A 84 -13.82 0.70 25.55
N LYS A 85 -14.66 1.60 25.01
CA LYS A 85 -15.54 2.46 25.83
C LYS A 85 -16.56 1.65 26.64
N GLN A 86 -17.11 0.58 26.07
CA GLN A 86 -18.03 -0.33 26.76
C GLN A 86 -17.34 -1.25 27.77
N ARG A 87 -16.02 -1.49 27.60
CA ARG A 87 -15.15 -2.19 28.56
C ARG A 87 -14.56 -1.29 29.63
N ALA A 88 -14.72 0.03 29.50
CA ALA A 88 -14.44 1.00 30.54
C ALA A 88 -15.67 1.40 31.40
N PRO A 89 -16.61 0.51 31.83
CA PRO A 89 -17.57 0.89 32.85
C PRO A 89 -16.89 0.89 34.22
N GLN A 90 -16.74 2.11 34.75
CA GLN A 90 -16.59 2.43 36.18
C GLN A 90 -15.37 1.83 36.89
N ASP A 91 -14.17 2.33 36.57
CA ASP A 91 -13.17 2.56 37.63
C ASP A 91 -13.64 3.79 38.45
N HIS A 92 -14.69 3.62 39.25
CA HIS A 92 -15.08 4.54 40.31
C HIS A 92 -15.85 3.81 41.40
#